data_AF-A0A8S3TTT8-F1
#
_entry.id   AF-A0A8S3TTT8-F1
#
_cell.length_a   1.000
_cell.length_b   1.000
_cell.length_c   1.000
_cell.angle_alpha   90.00
_cell.angle_beta   90.00
_cell.angle_gamma   90.00
#
_symmetry.space_group_name_H-M   'P 1'
#
loop_
_entity.id
_entity.type
_entity.pdbx_description
1 polymer ?
#
loop_
_entity_poly.entity_id
_entity_poly.type
_entity_poly.pdbx_seq_one_letter_code
_entity_poly.pdbx_strand_id
1 'polypeptide(L)'
;MIISKIGKVLINSAGNTFGFKVSAGKKSEHRKNKPWFDHDCKAARSEFRKMKRNKNKSPFHRALVSDAEKRYKNTMNKAHKKYRSDFRKKMDDLKQKDAKEFWRLLNENKSTAQPKIDFDKLRRKDQNLSKEMKCDLTFSDEDQEPFNLYKIRAVSC
;
A
#
# COMPACT_ATOMS: atom_id res chain seq x y z
N MET A 1 9.99 20.82 -40.88
CA MET A 1 9.11 19.61 -40.97
C MET A 1 9.61 18.51 -41.92
N ILE A 2 10.62 18.75 -42.78
CA ILE A 2 11.09 17.77 -43.78
C ILE A 2 11.92 16.63 -43.17
N ILE A 3 12.81 16.96 -42.23
CA ILE A 3 13.70 15.99 -41.55
C ILE A 3 12.91 14.87 -40.86
N SER A 4 11.78 15.20 -40.24
CA SER A 4 10.91 14.21 -39.58
C SER A 4 10.21 13.26 -40.56
N LYS A 5 9.99 13.68 -41.81
CA LYS A 5 9.40 12.82 -42.85
C LYS A 5 10.43 11.83 -43.39
N ILE A 6 11.65 12.31 -43.66
CA ILE A 6 12.76 11.47 -44.13
C ILE A 6 13.12 10.41 -43.08
N GLY A 7 13.19 10.80 -41.80
CA GLY A 7 13.46 9.86 -40.71
C GLY A 7 12.43 8.73 -40.61
N LYS A 8 11.15 9.02 -40.85
CA LYS A 8 10.09 7.98 -40.85
C LYS A 8 10.25 7.00 -42.01
N VAL A 9 10.61 7.48 -43.20
CA VAL A 9 10.84 6.62 -44.37
C VAL A 9 12.00 5.67 -44.10
N LEU A 10 13.13 6.17 -43.59
CA LEU A 10 14.30 5.33 -43.29
C LEU A 10 14.01 4.29 -42.21
N ILE A 11 13.29 4.68 -41.14
CA ILE A 11 12.91 3.74 -40.06
C ILE A 11 11.97 2.66 -40.59
N ASN A 12 11.00 3.00 -41.43
CA ASN A 12 10.04 2.05 -41.99
C ASN A 12 10.71 1.09 -42.99
N SER A 13 11.56 1.61 -43.88
CA SER A 13 12.30 0.77 -44.84
C SER A 13 13.21 -0.20 -44.11
N ALA A 14 13.92 0.26 -43.10
CA ALA A 14 14.83 -0.59 -42.35
C ALA A 14 14.08 -1.62 -41.47
N GLY A 15 12.91 -1.26 -40.90
CA GLY A 15 12.04 -2.22 -40.20
C GLY A 15 11.53 -3.34 -41.11
N ASN A 16 11.23 -3.03 -42.37
CA ASN A 16 10.79 -4.02 -43.36
C ASN A 16 11.93 -4.92 -43.84
N THR A 17 13.13 -4.37 -44.06
CA THR A 17 14.27 -5.15 -44.57
C THR A 17 14.94 -6.01 -43.51
N PHE A 18 15.13 -5.47 -42.30
CA PHE A 18 15.88 -6.13 -41.24
C PHE A 18 14.98 -6.78 -40.19
N GLY A 19 13.65 -6.72 -40.36
CA GLY A 19 12.67 -7.39 -39.49
C GLY A 19 12.60 -6.85 -38.05
N PHE A 20 13.22 -5.70 -37.76
CA PHE A 20 13.08 -5.11 -36.43
C PHE A 20 11.72 -4.42 -36.30
N LYS A 21 10.87 -4.99 -35.46
CA LYS A 21 9.72 -4.25 -34.94
C LYS A 21 10.27 -3.20 -34.00
N VAL A 22 10.17 -1.92 -34.35
CA VAL A 22 10.30 -0.84 -33.37
C VAL A 22 9.17 -1.07 -32.39
N SER A 23 9.43 -1.80 -31.30
CA SER A 23 8.50 -1.86 -30.19
C SER A 23 8.31 -0.41 -29.81
N ALA A 24 7.12 0.15 -30.04
CA ALA A 24 6.75 1.43 -29.49
C ALA A 24 6.99 1.27 -28.00
N GLY A 25 8.14 1.77 -27.52
CA GLY A 25 8.56 1.54 -26.15
C GLY A 25 7.40 2.00 -25.31
N LYS A 26 6.76 1.08 -24.57
CA LYS A 26 5.64 1.43 -23.70
C LYS A 26 6.13 2.64 -22.93
N LYS A 27 5.60 3.84 -23.24
CA LYS A 27 5.97 5.05 -22.51
C LYS A 27 5.73 4.66 -21.07
N SER A 28 6.80 4.58 -20.27
CA SER A 28 6.67 3.99 -18.94
C SER A 28 5.69 4.87 -18.19
N GLU A 29 4.44 4.42 -18.07
CA GLU A 29 3.33 5.12 -17.43
C GLU A 29 3.57 5.27 -15.91
N HIS A 30 4.74 4.82 -15.45
CA HIS A 30 5.16 4.72 -14.07
C HIS A 30 6.53 5.37 -13.85
N ARG A 31 6.57 6.68 -14.04
CA ARG A 31 7.30 7.53 -13.10
C ARG A 31 6.35 8.56 -12.49
N LYS A 32 5.17 8.10 -12.05
CA LYS A 32 4.39 8.89 -11.08
C LYS A 32 5.35 9.20 -9.93
N ASN A 33 5.59 10.49 -9.70
CA ASN A 33 6.45 10.94 -8.62
C ASN A 33 5.91 10.30 -7.34
N LYS A 34 6.68 9.37 -6.79
CA LYS A 34 6.29 8.68 -5.57
C LYS A 34 6.31 9.73 -4.46
N PRO A 35 5.19 10.01 -3.78
CA PRO A 35 5.10 11.11 -2.83
C PRO A 35 6.02 10.93 -1.62
N TRP A 36 6.44 9.70 -1.34
CA TRP A 36 7.41 9.37 -0.28
C TRP A 36 8.88 9.42 -0.71
N PHE A 37 9.17 9.68 -1.99
CA PHE A 37 10.53 9.66 -2.52
C PHE A 37 11.16 11.06 -2.47
N ASP A 38 11.61 11.41 -1.27
CA ASP A 38 12.10 12.74 -0.91
C ASP A 38 13.46 13.08 -1.52
N HIS A 39 13.90 14.33 -1.32
CA HIS A 39 15.22 14.81 -1.71
C HIS A 39 16.36 13.93 -1.15
N ASP A 40 16.26 13.51 0.11
CA ASP A 40 17.28 12.65 0.75
C ASP A 40 17.38 11.28 0.06
N CYS A 41 16.25 10.72 -0.38
CA CYS A 41 16.24 9.49 -1.15
C CYS A 41 16.93 9.67 -2.50
N LYS A 42 16.78 10.84 -3.14
CA LYS A 42 17.47 11.18 -4.40
C LYS A 42 18.97 11.32 -4.17
N ALA A 43 19.38 12.01 -3.10
CA ALA A 43 20.78 12.22 -2.75
C ALA A 43 21.49 10.88 -2.49
N ALA A 44 20.95 10.05 -1.58
CA ALA A 44 21.52 8.73 -1.26
C ALA A 44 21.57 7.80 -2.48
N ARG A 45 20.54 7.84 -3.34
CA ARG A 45 20.53 7.08 -4.61
C ARG A 45 21.61 7.56 -5.57
N SER A 46 21.83 8.87 -5.67
CA SER A 46 22.85 9.47 -6.52
C SER A 46 24.24 9.05 -6.05
N GLU A 47 24.51 9.16 -4.75
CA GLU A 47 25.76 8.75 -4.12
C GLU A 47 26.06 7.27 -4.38
N PHE A 48 25.12 6.38 -4.05
CA PHE A 48 25.26 4.94 -4.31
C PHE A 48 25.55 4.64 -5.78
N ARG A 49 24.84 5.30 -6.71
CA ARG A 49 25.06 5.12 -8.15
C ARG A 49 26.42 5.61 -8.61
N LYS A 50 26.91 6.73 -8.07
CA LYS A 50 28.24 7.25 -8.36
C LYS A 50 29.30 6.24 -7.92
N MET A 51 29.20 5.73 -6.69
CA MET A 51 30.13 4.72 -6.18
C MET A 51 30.06 3.42 -6.99
N LYS A 52 28.85 2.91 -7.28
CA LYS A 52 28.67 1.67 -8.05
C LYS A 52 29.16 1.75 -9.50
N ARG A 53 29.20 2.94 -10.10
CA ARG A 53 29.76 3.14 -11.46
C ARG A 53 31.27 3.13 -11.47
N ASN A 54 31.92 3.38 -10.34
CA ASN A 54 33.35 3.27 -10.23
C ASN A 54 33.76 1.80 -10.41
N LYS A 55 34.72 1.53 -11.29
CA LYS A 55 35.19 0.18 -11.62
C LYS A 55 36.29 -0.31 -10.67
N ASN A 56 36.62 0.45 -9.64
CA ASN A 56 37.65 0.08 -8.68
C ASN A 56 37.28 -1.25 -7.99
N LYS A 57 38.19 -2.23 -8.04
CA LYS A 57 37.97 -3.58 -7.50
C LYS A 57 38.54 -3.77 -6.09
N SER A 58 39.18 -2.75 -5.52
CA SER A 58 39.78 -2.78 -4.19
C SER A 58 38.77 -3.24 -3.13
N PRO A 59 39.17 -4.11 -2.18
CA PRO A 59 38.29 -4.57 -1.10
C PRO A 59 37.71 -3.40 -0.30
N PHE A 60 38.50 -2.35 -0.06
CA PHE A 60 38.04 -1.12 0.59
C PHE A 60 36.92 -0.43 -0.20
N HIS A 61 37.06 -0.33 -1.52
CA HIS A 61 36.03 0.26 -2.37
C HIS A 61 34.74 -0.56 -2.34
N ARG A 62 34.83 -1.89 -2.32
CA ARG A 62 33.65 -2.77 -2.20
C ARG A 62 32.91 -2.54 -0.88
N ALA A 63 33.63 -2.35 0.21
CA ALA A 63 33.04 -2.03 1.51
C ALA A 63 32.28 -0.68 1.46
N LEU A 64 32.89 0.36 0.87
CA LEU A 64 32.23 1.66 0.69
C LEU A 64 30.95 1.57 -0.15
N VAL A 65 30.96 0.80 -1.24
CA VAL A 65 29.76 0.57 -2.07
C VAL A 65 28.67 -0.13 -1.25
N SER A 66 29.04 -1.14 -0.45
CA SER A 66 28.10 -1.85 0.43
C SER A 66 27.48 -0.90 1.46
N ASP A 67 28.28 -0.03 2.07
CA ASP A 67 27.79 0.92 3.06
C ASP A 67 26.89 2.00 2.43
N ALA A 68 27.24 2.51 1.25
CA ALA A 68 26.37 3.42 0.50
C ALA A 68 25.05 2.75 0.10
N GLU A 69 25.07 1.45 -0.23
CA GLU A 69 23.86 0.68 -0.51
C GLU A 69 22.97 0.56 0.74
N LYS A 70 23.55 0.20 1.90
CA LYS A 70 22.82 0.12 3.18
C LYS A 70 22.20 1.47 3.53
N ARG A 71 22.96 2.56 3.42
CA ARG A 71 22.47 3.93 3.65
C ARG A 71 21.29 4.25 2.76
N TYR A 72 21.38 3.99 1.45
CA TYR A 72 20.28 4.22 0.52
C TYR A 72 19.02 3.43 0.90
N LYS A 73 19.15 2.12 1.19
CA LYS A 73 18.02 1.27 1.60
C LYS A 73 17.38 1.81 2.89
N ASN A 74 18.19 2.19 3.88
CA ASN A 74 17.71 2.71 5.15
C ASN A 74 16.96 4.04 4.98
N THR A 75 17.52 4.98 4.22
CA THR A 75 16.85 6.27 3.93
C THR A 75 15.52 6.06 3.23
N MET A 76 15.48 5.17 2.23
CA MET A 76 14.25 4.84 1.51
C MET A 76 13.19 4.21 2.43
N ASN A 77 13.60 3.27 3.28
CA ASN A 77 12.71 2.62 4.23
C ASN A 77 12.16 3.62 5.26
N LYS A 78 13.01 4.54 5.75
CA LYS A 78 12.61 5.60 6.68
C LYS A 78 11.57 6.53 6.06
N ALA A 79 11.83 7.03 4.84
CA ALA A 79 10.90 7.90 4.13
C ALA A 79 9.56 7.20 3.85
N HIS A 80 9.59 5.93 3.42
CA HIS A 80 8.37 5.16 3.20
C HIS A 80 7.58 4.91 4.50
N LYS A 81 8.25 4.55 5.60
CA LYS A 81 7.61 4.39 6.92
C LYS A 81 6.96 5.69 7.40
N LYS A 82 7.69 6.81 7.28
CA LYS A 82 7.20 8.14 7.63
C LYS A 82 5.94 8.49 6.84
N TYR A 83 6.00 8.38 5.51
CA TYR A 83 4.85 8.63 4.65
C TYR A 83 3.64 7.76 5.02
N ARG A 84 3.82 6.46 5.28
CA ARG A 84 2.71 5.59 5.71
C ARG A 84 2.14 5.99 7.06
N SER A 85 2.97 6.46 7.98
CA SER A 85 2.53 6.99 9.28
C SER A 85 1.70 8.26 9.09
N ASP A 86 2.21 9.22 8.33
CA ASP A 86 1.56 10.51 8.10
C ASP A 86 0.27 10.33 7.30
N PHE A 87 0.27 9.43 6.31
CA PHE A 87 -0.92 9.07 5.56
C PHE A 87 -2.00 8.45 6.44
N ARG A 88 -1.64 7.55 7.37
CA ARG A 88 -2.61 6.98 8.33
C ARG A 88 -3.23 8.05 9.22
N LYS A 89 -2.41 8.93 9.81
CA LYS A 89 -2.91 10.06 10.61
C LYS A 89 -3.87 10.93 9.80
N LYS A 90 -3.50 11.27 8.56
CA LYS A 90 -4.37 12.03 7.66
C LYS A 90 -5.69 11.32 7.38
N MET A 91 -5.67 10.00 7.19
CA MET A 91 -6.89 9.21 6.98
C MET A 91 -7.77 9.18 8.24
N ASP A 92 -7.18 9.07 9.42
CA ASP A 92 -7.91 9.11 10.69
C ASP A 92 -8.56 10.48 10.93
N ASP A 93 -7.84 11.56 10.61
CA ASP A 93 -8.37 12.93 10.68
C ASP A 93 -9.52 13.14 9.68
N LEU A 94 -9.37 12.68 8.45
CA LEU A 94 -10.42 12.78 7.42
C LEU A 94 -11.65 11.96 7.79
N LYS A 95 -11.49 10.79 8.40
CA LYS A 95 -12.61 9.96 8.87
C LYS A 95 -13.51 10.72 9.85
N GLN A 96 -12.93 11.57 10.69
CA GLN A 96 -13.68 12.36 11.69
C GLN A 96 -14.24 13.67 11.13
N LYS A 97 -13.50 14.35 10.24
CA LYS A 97 -13.82 15.72 9.79
C LYS A 97 -14.56 15.77 8.46
N ASP A 98 -14.21 14.89 7.52
CA ASP A 98 -14.76 14.89 6.16
C ASP A 98 -14.85 13.45 5.60
N ALA A 99 -15.99 12.81 5.89
CA ALA A 99 -16.25 11.46 5.43
C ALA A 99 -16.29 11.33 3.90
N LYS A 100 -16.69 12.38 3.17
CA LYS A 100 -16.79 12.35 1.70
C LYS A 100 -15.41 12.21 1.08
N GLU A 101 -14.46 13.02 1.53
CA GLU A 101 -13.08 12.99 1.04
C GLU A 101 -12.35 11.72 1.46
N PHE A 102 -12.62 11.22 2.68
CA PHE A 102 -12.13 9.93 3.14
C PHE A 102 -12.53 8.78 2.20
N TRP A 103 -13.83 8.66 1.89
CA TRP A 103 -14.33 7.61 0.98
C TRP A 103 -13.83 7.80 -0.45
N ARG A 104 -13.63 9.04 -0.91
CA ARG A 104 -13.02 9.33 -2.22
C ARG A 104 -11.61 8.74 -2.31
N LEU A 105 -10.75 9.03 -1.32
CA LEU A 105 -9.37 8.53 -1.26
C LEU A 105 -9.30 7.00 -1.13
N LEU A 106 -10.20 6.40 -0.35
CA LEU A 106 -10.26 4.94 -0.20
C LEU A 106 -10.62 4.25 -1.53
N ASN A 107 -11.51 4.89 -2.31
CA ASN A 107 -11.99 4.38 -3.59
C ASN A 107 -11.11 4.76 -4.80
N GLU A 108 -10.16 5.68 -4.67
CA GLU A 108 -9.22 6.05 -5.75
C GLU A 108 -8.28 4.88 -6.13
N ASN A 109 -7.96 4.00 -5.18
CA ASN A 109 -7.05 2.87 -5.39
C ASN A 109 -7.79 1.52 -5.50
N LYS A 110 -8.86 1.43 -6.31
CA LYS A 110 -9.57 0.18 -6.68
C LYS A 110 -8.72 -0.81 -7.50
N SER A 111 -7.42 -0.88 -7.24
CA SER A 111 -6.48 -1.84 -7.86
C SER A 111 -6.68 -3.27 -7.37
N THR A 112 -7.46 -3.51 -6.32
CA THR A 112 -7.81 -4.86 -5.88
C THR A 112 -9.32 -4.99 -6.01
N ALA A 113 -9.77 -5.86 -6.92
CA ALA A 113 -11.15 -6.29 -6.94
C ALA A 113 -11.49 -6.80 -5.54
N GLN A 114 -12.52 -6.22 -4.90
CA GLN A 114 -12.95 -6.75 -3.62
C GLN A 114 -13.31 -8.23 -3.82
N PRO A 115 -12.87 -9.13 -2.94
CA PRO A 115 -13.29 -10.53 -3.02
C PRO A 115 -14.81 -10.56 -3.01
N LYS A 116 -15.41 -11.38 -3.88
CA LYS A 116 -16.86 -11.52 -3.95
C LYS A 116 -17.32 -12.20 -2.66
N ILE A 117 -17.74 -11.41 -1.68
CA ILE A 117 -18.27 -11.91 -0.42
C ILE A 117 -19.70 -12.39 -0.70
N ASP A 118 -19.94 -13.66 -0.43
CA ASP A 118 -21.27 -14.25 -0.48
C ASP A 118 -22.02 -13.90 0.82
N PHE A 119 -22.90 -12.91 0.74
CA PHE A 119 -23.69 -12.42 1.87
C PHE A 119 -24.61 -13.51 2.44
N ASP A 120 -25.05 -14.48 1.64
CA ASP A 120 -25.89 -15.59 2.13
C ASP A 120 -25.09 -16.56 3.01
N LYS A 121 -23.80 -16.73 2.73
CA LYS A 121 -22.91 -17.54 3.57
C LYS A 121 -22.58 -16.83 4.90
N LEU A 122 -22.47 -15.51 4.88
CA LEU A 122 -22.26 -14.70 6.08
C LEU A 122 -23.50 -14.76 6.99
N ARG A 123 -24.69 -14.50 6.43
CA ARG A 123 -25.97 -14.52 7.15
C ARG A 123 -26.27 -15.86 7.83
N ARG A 124 -25.91 -16.98 7.18
CA ARG A 124 -26.09 -18.32 7.75
C ARG A 124 -25.22 -18.59 8.98
N LYS A 125 -23.99 -18.04 9.03
CA LYS A 125 -23.13 -18.17 10.22
C LYS A 125 -23.71 -17.45 11.43
N ASP A 126 -24.24 -16.25 11.23
CA ASP A 126 -24.80 -15.45 12.33
C ASP A 126 -26.11 -16.06 12.87
N GLN A 127 -26.89 -16.70 11.99
CA GLN A 127 -28.09 -17.47 12.38
C GLN A 127 -27.77 -18.79 13.11
N ASN A 128 -26.60 -19.37 12.89
CA ASN A 128 -26.17 -20.57 13.61
C ASN A 128 -25.56 -20.21 14.98
N LEU A 129 -24.83 -19.09 15.08
CA LEU A 129 -24.37 -18.56 16.38
C LEU A 129 -25.54 -18.28 17.34
N SER A 130 -26.65 -17.74 16.84
CA SER A 130 -27.84 -17.48 17.66
C SER A 130 -28.60 -18.75 18.09
N LYS A 131 -28.35 -19.87 17.43
CA LYS A 131 -28.88 -21.19 17.81
C LYS A 131 -28.01 -21.88 18.86
N GLU A 132 -26.69 -21.70 18.80
CA GLU A 132 -25.76 -22.29 19.78
C GLU A 132 -25.88 -21.63 21.17
N MET A 133 -26.22 -20.33 21.25
CA MET A 133 -26.49 -19.65 22.54
C MET A 133 -27.85 -19.99 23.16
N LYS A 134 -28.71 -20.79 22.52
CA LYS A 134 -30.02 -21.17 23.05
C LYS A 134 -30.02 -22.45 23.89
N CYS A 135 -28.88 -23.12 24.04
CA CYS A 135 -28.83 -24.43 24.70
C CYS A 135 -28.49 -24.40 26.20
N ASP A 136 -28.11 -23.26 26.79
CA ASP A 136 -27.68 -23.19 28.21
C ASP A 136 -28.58 -22.30 29.11
N LEU A 137 -29.90 -22.34 28.89
CA LEU A 137 -30.85 -21.79 29.86
C LEU A 137 -31.99 -22.79 30.10
N THR A 138 -31.67 -23.86 30.83
CA THR A 138 -32.69 -24.48 31.69
C THR A 138 -32.78 -23.61 32.94
N PHE A 139 -33.79 -22.75 32.94
CA PHE A 139 -34.22 -22.02 34.12
C PHE A 139 -34.89 -23.05 35.05
N SER A 140 -34.15 -23.50 36.07
CA SER A 140 -34.76 -24.19 37.19
C SER A 140 -35.57 -23.15 37.96
N ASP A 141 -36.90 -23.25 37.83
CA ASP A 141 -37.86 -22.55 38.66
C ASP A 141 -37.69 -23.03 40.12
N GLU A 142 -36.95 -22.29 40.94
CA GLU A 142 -37.18 -22.21 42.38
C GLU A 142 -36.65 -20.89 42.93
N ASP A 143 -37.42 -20.32 43.84
CA ASP A 143 -37.20 -19.08 44.64
C ASP A 143 -37.60 -17.74 44.01
N GLN A 144 -38.89 -17.46 44.19
CA GLN A 144 -39.54 -16.17 44.03
C GLN A 144 -39.23 -15.26 45.24
N GLU A 145 -38.10 -14.54 45.20
CA GLU A 145 -37.81 -13.45 46.14
C GLU A 145 -38.17 -12.08 45.50
N PRO A 146 -38.95 -11.22 46.19
CA PRO A 146 -39.44 -9.98 45.61
C PRO A 146 -38.34 -8.93 45.41
N PHE A 147 -38.42 -8.28 44.25
CA PHE A 147 -37.64 -7.15 43.78
C PHE A 147 -37.26 -6.14 44.88
N ASN A 148 -35.97 -6.06 45.18
CA ASN A 148 -35.39 -4.89 45.84
C ASN A 148 -34.48 -4.17 44.84
N LEU A 149 -35.06 -3.21 44.10
CA LEU A 149 -34.29 -2.19 43.40
C LEU A 149 -33.56 -1.39 44.46
N TYR A 150 -32.24 -1.57 44.62
CA TYR A 150 -31.22 -0.58 44.97
C TYR A 150 -29.93 -1.31 45.36
N LYS A 151 -29.14 -1.74 44.37
CA LYS A 151 -27.71 -2.02 44.60
C LYS A 151 -26.89 -1.79 43.33
N ILE A 152 -26.62 -0.51 43.07
CA ILE A 152 -25.49 -0.12 42.23
C ILE A 152 -24.24 -0.39 43.07
N ARG A 153 -23.46 -1.39 42.69
CA ARG A 153 -22.07 -1.52 43.17
C ARG A 153 -21.15 -1.38 41.98
N ALA A 154 -20.41 -0.27 41.97
CA ALA A 154 -19.27 -0.07 41.09
C ALA A 154 -18.23 -1.17 41.35
N VAL A 155 -17.69 -1.74 40.27
CA VAL A 155 -16.47 -2.53 40.32
C VAL A 155 -15.44 -1.78 39.50
N SER A 156 -14.47 -1.20 40.21
CA SER A 156 -13.19 -0.78 39.64
C SER A 156 -12.28 -2.00 39.57
N CYS A 157 -11.74 -2.26 38.39
CA CYS A 157 -10.37 -2.68 38.13
C CYS A 157 -10.00 -2.23 36.71
#